data_AF-A0A9D4BIB7-F1
#
_entry.id   AF-A0A9D4BIB7-F1
#
_cell.length_a   1.000
_cell.length_b   1.000
_cell.length_c   1.000
_cell.angle_alpha   90.00
_cell.angle_beta   90.00
_cell.angle_gamma   90.00
#
_symmetry.space_group_name_H-M   'P 1'
#
loop_
_entity.id
_entity.type
_entity.pdbx_description
1 polymer ?
#
loop_
_entity_poly.entity_id
_entity_poly.type
_entity_poly.pdbx_seq_one_letter_code
_entity_poly.pdbx_strand_id
1 'polypeptide(L)'
;MDDRRMKPDGRPTDHDRRTDDGRPMTTDRRPTDDRTTIDGRRRLRLLRRRRLLLLLLLLLLLQLLLLLLLLLLLLLLLLLQLLLLLLLLLLLLLLLLLLLLLLLLLLLLLLATAAVAVVIVGEGEGGGAITAVAIVVIVVVVVVVVVVVVVVVVVVVVVVVVVVVVVVVVVVVVVIVVVVVVVVVVVVVVVVVVVVVVVLL
;
A
#
# COMPACT_ATOMS: atom_id res chain seq x y z
N MET A 1 38.64 46.79 -24.66
CA MET A 1 38.32 48.18 -24.27
C MET A 1 37.61 48.11 -22.93
N ASP A 2 37.98 49.02 -22.02
CA ASP A 2 37.63 49.13 -20.58
C ASP A 2 38.47 48.21 -19.67
N ASP A 3 39.64 48.59 -19.15
CA ASP A 3 40.25 49.90 -18.81
C ASP A 3 39.62 50.61 -17.60
N ARG A 4 40.47 50.95 -16.62
CA ARG A 4 40.26 51.73 -15.38
C ARG A 4 39.77 50.90 -14.16
N ARG A 5 40.38 50.94 -12.96
CA ARG A 5 41.27 51.93 -12.35
C ARG A 5 41.99 51.32 -11.14
N MET A 6 43.32 51.44 -11.14
CA MET A 6 44.17 51.43 -9.94
C MET A 6 43.89 52.65 -9.05
N LYS A 7 44.11 52.52 -7.73
CA LYS A 7 44.84 53.47 -6.83
C LYS A 7 44.79 53.02 -5.34
N PRO A 8 45.67 53.51 -4.44
CA PRO A 8 47.12 53.30 -4.35
C PRO A 8 47.61 52.98 -2.91
N ASP A 9 48.93 52.84 -2.76
CA ASP A 9 49.72 52.64 -1.54
C ASP A 9 49.52 53.69 -0.42
N GLY A 10 49.74 53.25 0.83
CA GLY A 10 49.78 54.08 2.05
C GLY A 10 50.64 53.46 3.16
N ARG A 11 51.91 53.89 3.18
CA ARG A 11 53.09 53.54 3.99
C ARG A 11 53.00 53.63 5.56
N PRO A 12 54.08 53.22 6.29
CA PRO A 12 54.08 52.71 7.66
C PRO A 12 54.41 53.76 8.73
N THR A 13 54.18 53.43 10.01
CA THR A 13 54.85 54.08 11.15
C THR A 13 55.10 53.09 12.28
N ASP A 14 56.38 52.78 12.46
CA ASP A 14 56.99 52.43 13.74
C ASP A 14 56.61 53.49 14.79
N HIS A 15 56.11 53.03 15.92
CA HIS A 15 56.25 53.76 17.17
C HIS A 15 56.77 52.81 18.25
N ASP A 16 58.09 52.77 18.32
CA ASP A 16 58.84 52.66 19.56
C ASP A 16 58.20 53.52 20.65
N ARG A 17 57.65 52.87 21.68
CA ARG A 17 57.66 53.39 23.04
C ARG A 17 57.98 52.27 24.02
N ARG A 18 59.29 52.11 24.23
CA ARG A 18 59.85 51.83 25.54
C ARG A 18 59.26 52.81 26.55
N THR A 19 58.54 52.29 27.53
CA THR A 19 58.60 52.78 28.92
C THR A 19 58.80 51.55 29.79
N ASP A 20 60.09 51.35 30.04
CA ASP A 20 60.69 50.51 31.06
C ASP A 20 60.44 51.18 32.42
N ASP A 21 59.38 50.76 33.10
CA ASP A 21 59.16 51.10 34.50
C ASP A 21 59.38 49.84 35.34
N GLY A 22 60.61 49.75 35.85
CA GLY A 22 61.10 48.72 36.75
C GLY A 22 60.20 48.54 37.97
N ARG A 23 59.28 47.57 37.88
CA ARG A 23 58.58 47.05 39.06
C ARG A 23 59.41 45.96 39.70
N PRO A 24 59.58 46.02 41.04
CA PRO A 24 60.43 45.10 41.76
C PRO A 24 59.89 43.68 41.67
N MET A 25 60.81 42.75 41.39
CA MET A 25 60.65 41.33 41.60
C MET A 25 60.13 41.06 43.02
N THR A 26 58.84 40.76 43.12
CA THR A 26 58.34 39.92 44.20
C THR A 26 57.95 38.59 43.59
N THR A 27 58.63 37.60 44.12
CA THR A 27 58.49 36.17 43.96
C THR A 27 57.03 35.71 44.06
N ASP A 28 56.79 34.53 43.46
CA ASP A 28 55.66 33.65 43.75
C ASP A 28 54.44 33.75 42.81
N ARG A 29 54.69 33.85 41.50
CA ARG A 29 53.70 33.43 40.49
C ARG A 29 53.66 31.91 40.43
N ARG A 30 52.93 31.29 41.37
CA ARG A 30 52.41 29.94 41.20
C ARG A 30 51.74 29.87 39.81
N PRO A 31 52.14 28.94 38.93
CA PRO A 31 51.43 28.70 37.69
C PRO A 31 50.06 28.14 38.09
N THR A 32 49.07 29.03 38.22
CA THR A 32 47.69 28.63 38.44
C THR A 32 47.26 27.81 37.22
N ASP A 33 46.86 26.57 37.49
CA ASP A 33 46.43 25.49 36.59
C ASP A 33 45.23 25.85 35.70
N ASP A 34 45.37 26.88 34.86
CA ASP A 34 44.31 27.31 33.94
C ASP A 34 44.18 26.39 32.70
N ARG A 35 45.03 25.35 32.61
CA ARG A 35 44.96 24.35 31.55
C ARG A 35 43.74 23.43 31.65
N THR A 36 43.05 23.37 32.79
CA THR A 36 41.88 22.48 32.97
C THR A 36 40.60 23.00 32.29
N THR A 37 40.52 24.29 31.97
CA THR A 37 39.28 24.90 31.42
C THR A 37 39.09 24.65 29.92
N ILE A 38 40.18 24.40 29.17
CA ILE A 38 40.13 24.18 27.72
C ILE A 38 39.62 22.77 27.38
N ASP A 39 39.92 21.76 28.21
CA ASP A 39 39.47 20.38 27.98
C ASP A 39 37.98 20.17 28.25
N GLY A 40 37.39 20.92 29.19
CA GLY A 40 35.97 20.84 29.50
C GLY A 40 35.07 21.17 28.30
N ARG A 41 35.45 22.17 27.48
CA ARG A 41 34.68 22.58 26.29
C ARG A 41 34.71 21.51 25.18
N ARG A 42 35.81 20.77 25.03
CA ARG A 42 35.89 19.67 24.06
C ARG A 42 35.02 18.48 24.48
N ARG A 43 35.03 18.10 25.77
CA ARG A 43 34.18 17.01 26.29
C ARG A 43 32.68 17.32 26.13
N LEU A 44 32.26 18.54 26.42
CA LEU A 44 30.85 18.94 26.24
C LEU A 44 30.41 18.90 24.78
N ARG A 45 31.28 19.29 23.82
CA ARG A 45 30.98 19.17 22.39
C ARG A 45 30.81 17.70 21.96
N LEU A 46 31.63 16.79 22.47
CA LEU A 46 31.51 15.35 22.19
C LEU A 46 30.24 14.73 22.78
N LEU A 47 29.89 15.08 24.02
CA LEU A 47 28.65 14.61 24.65
C LEU A 47 27.41 15.13 23.90
N ARG A 48 27.42 16.40 23.49
CA ARG A 48 26.33 16.99 22.69
C ARG A 48 26.21 16.30 21.32
N ARG A 49 27.34 16.02 20.66
CA ARG A 49 27.38 15.26 19.38
C ARG A 49 26.86 13.83 19.56
N ARG A 50 27.29 13.11 20.60
CA ARG A 50 26.74 11.77 20.92
C ARG A 50 25.24 11.82 21.18
N ARG A 51 24.75 12.81 21.93
CA ARG A 51 23.31 12.95 22.20
C ARG A 51 22.51 13.22 20.92
N LEU A 52 23.04 14.06 20.01
CA LEU A 52 22.42 14.30 18.71
C LEU A 52 22.41 13.03 17.84
N LEU A 53 23.51 12.28 17.79
CA LEU A 53 23.57 11.00 17.07
C LEU A 53 22.58 9.97 17.64
N LEU A 54 22.46 9.88 18.97
CA LEU A 54 21.47 9.00 19.61
C LEU A 54 20.03 9.42 19.30
N LEU A 55 19.72 10.72 19.34
CA LEU A 55 18.39 11.22 18.96
C LEU A 55 18.09 10.93 17.49
N LEU A 56 19.07 11.07 16.61
CA LEU A 56 18.93 10.78 15.19
C LEU A 56 18.71 9.29 14.92
N LEU A 57 19.49 8.43 15.59
CA LEU A 57 19.33 6.98 15.52
C LEU A 57 17.97 6.55 16.07
N LEU A 58 17.52 7.13 17.18
CA LEU A 58 16.18 6.89 17.74
C LEU A 58 15.08 7.31 16.77
N LEU A 59 15.22 8.49 16.15
CA LEU A 59 14.27 8.99 15.14
C LEU A 59 14.20 8.05 13.94
N LEU A 60 15.35 7.61 13.44
CA LEU A 60 15.45 6.65 12.33
C LEU A 60 14.78 5.31 12.68
N LEU A 61 15.02 4.80 13.89
CA LEU A 61 14.42 3.56 14.38
C LEU A 61 12.90 3.69 14.53
N LEU A 62 12.41 4.82 15.04
CA LEU A 62 10.98 5.12 15.13
C LEU A 62 10.34 5.16 13.74
N GLN A 63 11.01 5.78 12.77
CA GLN A 63 10.52 5.89 11.40
C GLN A 63 10.49 4.53 10.71
N LEU A 64 11.50 3.68 10.93
CA LEU A 64 11.52 2.29 10.46
C LEU A 64 10.36 1.47 11.07
N LEU A 65 10.14 1.61 12.38
CA LEU A 65 9.06 0.90 13.08
C LEU A 65 7.68 1.34 12.57
N LEU A 66 7.49 2.63 12.30
CA LEU A 66 6.26 3.16 11.72
C LEU A 66 6.03 2.62 10.29
N LEU A 67 7.08 2.53 9.48
CA LEU A 67 7.00 1.94 8.15
C LEU A 67 6.67 0.44 8.20
N LEU A 68 7.28 -0.31 9.14
CA LEU A 68 6.96 -1.71 9.37
C LEU A 68 5.49 -1.89 9.78
N LEU A 69 4.99 -1.06 10.69
CA LEU A 69 3.59 -1.08 11.12
C LEU A 69 2.64 -0.81 9.94
N LEU A 70 2.96 0.19 9.11
CA LEU A 70 2.18 0.52 7.92
C LEU A 70 2.15 -0.65 6.92
N LEU A 71 3.29 -1.30 6.69
CA LEU A 71 3.39 -2.50 5.85
C LEU A 71 2.53 -3.64 6.39
N LEU A 72 2.56 -3.87 7.71
CA LEU A 72 1.77 -4.91 8.35
C LEU A 72 0.26 -4.62 8.27
N LEU A 73 -0.15 -3.36 8.46
CA LEU A 73 -1.54 -2.93 8.29
C LEU A 73 -2.01 -3.16 6.85
N LEU A 74 -1.17 -2.82 5.87
CA LEU A 74 -1.46 -3.02 4.46
C LEU A 74 -1.62 -4.50 4.12
N LEU A 75 -0.74 -5.35 4.64
CA LEU A 75 -0.81 -6.80 4.46
C LEU A 75 -2.08 -7.39 5.10
N LEU A 76 -2.45 -6.90 6.27
CA LEU A 76 -3.72 -7.28 6.93
C LEU A 76 -4.93 -6.88 6.09
N LEU A 77 -4.92 -5.66 5.53
CA LEU A 77 -6.00 -5.18 4.67
C LEU A 77 -6.12 -6.01 3.39
N LEU A 78 -4.99 -6.37 2.79
CA LEU A 78 -4.95 -7.26 1.62
C LEU A 78 -5.53 -8.65 1.96
N LEU A 79 -5.15 -9.21 3.11
CA LEU A 79 -5.65 -10.52 3.57
C LEU A 79 -7.17 -10.48 3.83
N LEU A 80 -7.67 -9.40 4.45
CA LEU A 80 -9.10 -9.19 4.65
C LEU A 80 -9.85 -9.13 3.31
N GLN A 81 -9.29 -8.43 2.33
CA GLN A 81 -9.88 -8.29 1.01
C GLN A 81 -9.92 -9.62 0.26
N LEU A 82 -8.87 -10.44 0.40
CA LEU A 82 -8.82 -11.80 -0.13
C LEU A 82 -9.88 -12.70 0.52
N LEU A 83 -10.04 -12.61 1.85
CA LEU A 83 -11.06 -13.36 2.59
C LEU A 83 -12.48 -12.98 2.13
N LEU A 84 -12.73 -11.68 1.94
CA LEU A 84 -14.02 -11.17 1.45
C LEU A 84 -14.30 -11.69 0.04
N LEU A 85 -13.29 -11.70 -0.84
CA LEU A 85 -13.41 -12.25 -2.19
C LEU A 85 -13.70 -13.76 -2.18
N LEU A 86 -13.03 -14.52 -1.30
CA LEU A 86 -13.30 -15.94 -1.11
C LEU A 86 -14.74 -16.19 -0.63
N LEU A 87 -15.22 -15.38 0.32
CA LEU A 87 -16.59 -15.46 0.82
C LEU A 87 -17.61 -15.15 -0.29
N LEU A 88 -17.35 -14.11 -1.10
CA LEU A 88 -18.18 -13.76 -2.26
C LEU A 88 -18.24 -14.91 -3.27
N LEU A 89 -17.10 -15.53 -3.57
CA LEU A 89 -17.02 -16.68 -4.47
C LEU A 89 -17.78 -17.89 -3.93
N LEU A 90 -17.69 -18.15 -2.62
CA LEU A 90 -18.46 -19.22 -1.98
C LEU A 90 -19.97 -18.95 -2.02
N LEU A 91 -20.39 -17.71 -1.78
CA LEU A 91 -21.79 -17.29 -1.89
C LEU A 91 -22.31 -17.45 -3.32
N LEU A 92 -21.52 -17.05 -4.31
CA LEU A 92 -21.82 -17.21 -5.73
C LEU A 92 -21.95 -18.70 -6.11
N LEU A 93 -21.05 -19.55 -5.62
CA LEU A 93 -21.12 -21.00 -5.85
C LEU A 93 -22.37 -21.61 -5.21
N LEU A 94 -22.73 -21.17 -4.01
CA LEU A 94 -23.97 -21.59 -3.34
C LEU A 94 -25.21 -21.14 -4.11
N LEU A 95 -25.23 -19.91 -4.62
CA LEU A 95 -26.31 -19.40 -5.48
C LEU A 95 -26.45 -20.24 -6.75
N LEU A 96 -25.32 -20.56 -7.40
CA LEU A 96 -25.30 -21.39 -8.61
C LEU A 96 -25.80 -22.81 -8.32
N LEU A 97 -25.43 -23.40 -7.19
CA LEU A 97 -25.93 -24.70 -6.76
C LEU A 97 -27.45 -24.66 -6.49
N LEU A 98 -27.94 -23.61 -5.86
CA LEU A 98 -29.38 -23.40 -5.63
C LEU A 98 -30.15 -23.22 -6.94
N LEU A 99 -29.59 -22.48 -7.89
CA LEU A 99 -30.17 -22.32 -9.23
C LEU A 99 -30.22 -23.66 -9.98
N LEU A 100 -29.15 -24.47 -9.90
CA LEU A 100 -29.10 -25.80 -10.50
C LEU A 100 -30.14 -26.74 -9.88
N LEU A 101 -30.31 -26.69 -8.54
CA LEU A 101 -31.33 -27.46 -7.84
C LEU A 101 -32.74 -27.04 -8.26
N LEU A 102 -33.00 -25.73 -8.37
CA LEU A 102 -34.28 -25.20 -8.83
C LEU A 102 -34.59 -25.63 -10.27
N LEU A 103 -33.58 -25.62 -11.13
CA LEU A 103 -33.72 -26.11 -12.50
C LEU A 103 -34.04 -27.60 -12.55
N LEU A 104 -33.36 -28.41 -11.72
CA LEU A 104 -33.62 -29.84 -11.63
C LEU A 104 -35.06 -30.10 -11.17
N LEU A 105 -35.54 -29.34 -10.18
CA LEU A 105 -36.92 -29.43 -9.70
C LEU A 105 -37.92 -29.05 -10.81
N LEU A 106 -37.65 -27.98 -11.55
CA LEU A 106 -38.50 -27.54 -12.66
C LEU A 106 -38.53 -28.60 -13.79
N LEU A 107 -37.39 -29.22 -14.10
CA LEU A 107 -37.31 -30.32 -15.05
C LEU A 107 -38.09 -31.56 -14.58
N LEU A 108 -38.03 -31.88 -13.29
CA LEU A 108 -38.80 -32.97 -12.69
C LEU A 108 -40.31 -32.67 -12.77
N LEU A 109 -40.73 -31.45 -12.46
CA LEU A 109 -42.12 -31.01 -12.58
C LEU A 109 -42.62 -31.08 -14.04
N LEU A 110 -41.79 -30.65 -14.99
CA LEU A 110 -42.10 -30.74 -16.42
C LEU A 110 -42.25 -32.21 -16.86
N LEU A 111 -41.36 -33.09 -16.40
CA LEU A 111 -41.46 -34.52 -16.69
C LEU A 111 -42.72 -35.14 -16.07
N ALA A 112 -43.06 -34.78 -14.83
CA ALA A 112 -44.26 -35.25 -14.16
C ALA A 112 -45.54 -34.80 -14.88
N THR A 113 -45.62 -33.52 -15.27
CA THR A 113 -46.78 -32.98 -16.02
C THR A 113 -46.89 -33.61 -17.41
N ALA A 114 -45.77 -33.83 -18.11
CA ALA A 114 -45.75 -34.56 -19.37
C ALA A 114 -46.24 -36.01 -19.21
N ALA A 115 -45.79 -36.71 -18.17
CA ALA A 115 -46.24 -38.07 -17.88
C ALA A 115 -47.76 -38.14 -17.63
N VAL A 116 -48.30 -37.23 -16.82
CA VAL A 116 -49.75 -37.14 -16.58
C VAL A 116 -50.52 -36.85 -17.87
N ALA A 117 -50.02 -35.94 -18.72
CA ALA A 117 -50.67 -35.61 -19.98
C ALA A 117 -50.70 -36.81 -20.96
N VAL A 118 -49.63 -37.62 -21.02
CA VAL A 118 -49.60 -38.86 -21.82
C VAL A 118 -50.64 -39.87 -21.33
N VAL A 119 -50.81 -40.02 -20.02
CA VAL A 119 -51.84 -40.91 -19.45
C VAL A 119 -53.25 -40.46 -19.85
N ILE A 120 -53.55 -39.16 -19.76
CA ILE A 120 -54.87 -38.62 -20.12
C ILE A 120 -55.17 -38.77 -21.62
N VAL A 121 -54.18 -38.56 -22.50
CA VAL A 121 -54.36 -38.66 -23.96
C VAL A 121 -54.52 -40.12 -24.43
N GLY A 122 -53.96 -41.08 -23.71
CA GLY A 122 -54.03 -42.51 -24.04
C GLY A 122 -55.44 -43.11 -24.04
N GLU A 123 -56.41 -42.47 -23.38
CA GLU A 123 -57.78 -42.97 -23.28
C GLU A 123 -58.72 -42.43 -24.39
N GLY A 124 -58.26 -41.47 -25.21
CA GLY A 124 -59.09 -40.84 -26.25
C GLY A 124 -58.97 -41.51 -27.63
N GLU A 125 -59.90 -42.40 -27.95
CA GLU A 125 -60.03 -43.02 -29.28
C GLU A 125 -60.33 -41.96 -30.37
N GLY A 126 -59.29 -41.46 -31.06
CA GLY A 126 -59.43 -40.79 -32.36
C GLY A 126 -58.80 -39.40 -32.53
N GLY A 127 -58.33 -38.74 -31.46
CA GLY A 127 -57.72 -37.39 -31.55
C GLY A 127 -56.26 -37.29 -31.07
N GLY A 128 -55.69 -38.37 -30.53
CA GLY A 128 -54.50 -38.32 -29.68
C GLY A 128 -53.20 -37.82 -30.31
N ALA A 129 -53.02 -37.98 -31.62
CA ALA A 129 -51.77 -37.61 -32.30
C ALA A 129 -51.48 -36.11 -32.25
N ILE A 130 -52.48 -35.27 -32.46
CA ILE A 130 -52.30 -33.80 -32.48
C ILE A 130 -51.99 -33.29 -31.07
N THR A 131 -52.69 -33.79 -30.06
CA THR A 131 -52.44 -33.47 -28.65
C THR A 131 -51.07 -33.91 -28.17
N ALA A 132 -50.61 -35.10 -28.54
CA ALA A 132 -49.28 -35.59 -28.18
C ALA A 132 -48.18 -34.71 -28.78
N VAL A 133 -48.29 -34.33 -30.06
CA VAL A 133 -47.34 -33.43 -30.72
C VAL A 133 -47.34 -32.06 -30.03
N ALA A 134 -48.50 -31.50 -29.70
CA ALA A 134 -48.59 -30.21 -29.01
C ALA A 134 -47.89 -30.25 -27.64
N ILE A 135 -48.10 -31.31 -26.85
CA ILE A 135 -47.41 -31.49 -25.56
C ILE A 135 -45.90 -31.57 -25.75
N VAL A 136 -45.42 -32.37 -26.71
CA VAL A 136 -43.98 -32.49 -26.99
C VAL A 136 -43.40 -31.13 -27.38
N VAL A 137 -44.07 -30.37 -28.24
CA VAL A 137 -43.63 -29.02 -28.63
C VAL A 137 -43.56 -28.09 -27.42
N ILE A 138 -44.57 -28.10 -26.55
CA ILE A 138 -44.56 -27.29 -25.31
C ILE A 138 -43.37 -27.67 -24.42
N VAL A 139 -43.15 -28.97 -24.19
CA VAL A 139 -42.02 -29.46 -23.38
C VAL A 139 -40.69 -29.02 -23.99
N VAL A 140 -40.51 -29.17 -25.31
CA VAL A 140 -39.29 -28.73 -26.01
C VAL A 140 -39.07 -27.24 -25.85
N VAL A 141 -40.12 -26.41 -26.06
CA VAL A 141 -40.02 -24.96 -25.89
C VAL A 141 -39.63 -24.60 -24.45
N VAL A 142 -40.25 -25.22 -23.44
CA VAL A 142 -39.91 -24.98 -22.03
C VAL A 142 -38.45 -25.35 -21.76
N VAL A 143 -37.99 -26.52 -22.23
CA VAL A 143 -36.59 -26.95 -22.06
C VAL A 143 -35.63 -25.95 -22.72
N VAL A 144 -35.92 -25.50 -23.95
CA VAL A 144 -35.09 -24.50 -24.64
C VAL A 144 -35.03 -23.19 -23.85
N VAL A 145 -36.17 -22.69 -23.37
CA VAL A 145 -36.22 -21.45 -22.57
C VAL A 145 -35.40 -21.61 -21.29
N VAL A 146 -35.53 -22.74 -20.59
CA VAL A 146 -34.76 -23.03 -19.36
C VAL A 146 -33.26 -23.06 -19.66
N VAL A 147 -32.84 -23.74 -20.72
CA VAL A 147 -31.42 -23.78 -21.14
C VAL A 147 -30.90 -22.39 -21.46
N VAL A 148 -31.65 -21.57 -22.20
CA VAL A 148 -31.27 -20.18 -22.51
C VAL A 148 -31.12 -19.37 -21.23
N VAL A 149 -32.06 -19.48 -20.29
CA VAL A 149 -31.97 -18.77 -18.99
C VAL A 149 -30.72 -19.17 -18.23
N VAL A 150 -30.39 -20.46 -18.16
CA VAL A 150 -29.15 -20.92 -17.50
C VAL A 150 -27.92 -20.34 -18.16
N VAL A 151 -27.84 -20.40 -19.49
CA VAL A 151 -26.69 -19.87 -20.23
C VAL A 151 -26.53 -18.38 -19.94
N VAL A 152 -27.61 -17.60 -19.95
CA VAL A 152 -27.57 -16.18 -19.60
C VAL A 152 -27.08 -15.97 -18.16
N VAL A 153 -27.60 -16.72 -17.19
CA VAL A 153 -27.16 -16.62 -15.79
C VAL A 153 -25.67 -16.94 -15.65
N VAL A 154 -25.19 -18.02 -16.28
CA VAL A 154 -23.78 -18.41 -16.25
C VAL A 154 -22.91 -17.31 -16.87
N VAL A 155 -23.30 -16.75 -18.02
CA VAL A 155 -22.57 -15.64 -18.65
C VAL A 155 -22.51 -14.42 -17.73
N VAL A 156 -23.63 -14.02 -17.13
CA VAL A 156 -23.66 -12.89 -16.18
C VAL A 156 -22.73 -13.16 -14.99
N VAL A 157 -22.78 -14.36 -14.42
CA VAL A 157 -21.91 -14.76 -13.31
C VAL A 157 -20.43 -14.66 -13.71
N VAL A 158 -20.04 -15.19 -14.88
CA VAL A 158 -18.66 -15.11 -15.38
C VAL A 158 -18.23 -13.66 -15.56
N VAL A 159 -19.07 -12.80 -16.15
CA VAL A 159 -18.78 -11.37 -16.30
C VAL A 159 -18.56 -10.69 -14.94
N VAL A 160 -19.42 -10.95 -13.96
CA VAL A 160 -19.27 -10.40 -12.61
C VAL A 160 -17.95 -10.85 -11.98
N VAL A 161 -17.59 -12.13 -12.08
CA VAL A 161 -16.33 -12.66 -11.56
C VAL A 161 -15.14 -11.97 -12.22
N VAL A 162 -15.14 -11.82 -13.55
CA VAL A 162 -14.07 -11.13 -14.29
C VAL A 162 -13.93 -9.68 -13.83
N VAL A 163 -15.04 -8.95 -13.68
CA VAL A 163 -15.03 -7.55 -13.19
C VAL A 163 -14.43 -7.47 -11.79
N VAL A 164 -14.85 -8.36 -10.87
CA VAL A 164 -14.30 -8.40 -9.49
C VAL A 164 -12.80 -8.66 -9.51
N VAL A 165 -12.33 -9.62 -10.31
CA VAL A 165 -10.89 -9.92 -10.45
C VAL A 165 -10.12 -8.71 -10.97
N VAL A 166 -10.62 -8.03 -12.01
CA VAL A 166 -9.99 -6.81 -12.56
C VAL A 166 -9.89 -5.71 -11.50
N VAL A 167 -10.97 -5.46 -10.75
CA VAL A 167 -10.98 -4.46 -9.66
C VAL A 167 -9.93 -4.80 -8.61
N VAL A 168 -9.84 -6.07 -8.19
CA VAL A 168 -8.86 -6.53 -7.20
C VAL A 168 -7.43 -6.32 -7.71
N VAL A 169 -7.15 -6.69 -8.96
CA VAL A 169 -5.82 -6.46 -9.57
C VAL A 169 -5.48 -4.97 -9.57
N VAL A 170 -6.40 -4.10 -9.96
CA VAL A 170 -6.19 -2.64 -9.95
C VAL A 170 -5.89 -2.14 -8.54
N VAL A 171 -6.65 -2.56 -7.53
CA VAL A 171 -6.41 -2.17 -6.13
C VAL A 171 -5.02 -2.61 -5.67
N VAL A 172 -4.63 -3.86 -5.97
CA VAL A 172 -3.31 -4.38 -5.62
C VAL A 172 -2.19 -3.57 -6.27
N VAL A 173 -2.32 -3.24 -7.57
CA VAL A 173 -1.34 -2.41 -8.27
C VAL A 173 -1.23 -1.03 -7.64
N VAL A 174 -2.35 -0.36 -7.35
CA VAL A 174 -2.36 0.95 -6.69
C VAL A 174 -1.68 0.88 -5.32
N VAL A 175 -1.99 -0.14 -4.53
CA VAL A 175 -1.37 -0.37 -3.23
C VAL A 175 0.14 -0.52 -3.34
N ILE A 176 0.62 -1.34 -4.29
CA ILE A 176 2.06 -1.52 -4.53
C ILE A 176 2.72 -0.19 -4.90
N VAL A 177 2.11 0.59 -5.82
CA VAL A 177 2.63 1.91 -6.22
C VAL A 177 2.75 2.85 -5.02
N VAL A 178 1.72 2.92 -4.16
CA VAL A 178 1.74 3.76 -2.96
C VAL A 178 2.87 3.34 -2.02
N VAL A 179 3.05 2.04 -1.78
CA VAL A 179 4.14 1.53 -0.93
C VAL A 179 5.50 1.92 -1.51
N VAL A 180 5.71 1.75 -2.81
CA VAL A 180 6.97 2.12 -3.48
C VAL A 180 7.25 3.61 -3.30
N VAL A 181 6.25 4.47 -3.52
CA VAL A 181 6.40 5.92 -3.34
C VAL A 181 6.76 6.27 -1.89
N VAL A 182 6.09 5.67 -0.91
CA VAL A 182 6.37 5.89 0.52
C VAL A 182 7.81 5.47 0.85
N VAL A 183 8.25 4.30 0.38
CA VAL A 183 9.62 3.83 0.60
C VAL A 183 10.64 4.79 -0.03
N VAL A 184 10.42 5.24 -1.27
CA VAL A 184 11.30 6.22 -1.93
C VAL A 184 11.39 7.51 -1.13
N VAL A 185 10.25 8.06 -0.69
CA VAL A 185 10.22 9.29 0.13
C VAL A 185 11.00 9.09 1.42
N VAL A 186 10.81 7.98 2.12
CA VAL A 186 11.53 7.68 3.36
C VAL A 186 13.04 7.57 3.11
N VAL A 187 13.46 6.88 2.05
CA VAL A 187 14.89 6.79 1.68
C VAL A 187 15.47 8.17 1.40
N VAL A 188 14.78 9.01 0.64
CA VAL A 188 15.23 10.38 0.34
C VAL A 188 15.38 11.19 1.63
N VAL A 189 14.38 11.15 2.53
CA VAL A 189 14.44 11.84 3.82
C VAL A 189 15.64 11.37 4.64
N VAL A 190 15.87 10.06 4.73
CA VAL A 190 17.00 9.48 5.45
C VAL A 190 18.33 9.96 4.85
N VAL A 191 18.47 9.93 3.53
CA VAL A 191 19.69 10.41 2.84
C VAL A 191 19.94 11.89 3.12
N VAL A 192 18.92 12.74 3.00
CA VAL A 192 19.03 14.18 3.29
C VAL A 192 19.46 14.41 4.73
N VAL A 193 18.83 13.72 5.68
CA VAL A 193 19.18 13.82 7.11
C VAL A 193 20.63 13.40 7.34
N VAL A 194 21.09 12.30 6.75
CA VAL A 194 22.49 11.84 6.86
C VAL A 194 23.45 12.87 6.27
N VAL A 195 23.17 13.42 5.08
CA VAL A 195 24.02 14.42 4.43
C VAL A 195 24.12 15.69 5.29
N VAL A 196 22.99 16.21 5.78
CA VAL A 196 22.95 17.39 6.65
C VAL A 196 23.77 17.15 7.91
N VAL A 197 23.64 15.98 8.52
CA VAL A 197 24.45 15.60 9.68
C VAL A 197 25.93 15.61 9.32
N VAL A 198 26.34 14.94 8.25
CA VAL A 198 27.75 14.87 7.83
C VAL A 198 28.34 16.26 7.56
N VAL A 199 27.59 17.16 6.92
CA VAL A 199 28.05 18.53 6.61
C VAL A 199 28.19 19.40 7.87
N LEU A 200 27.35 19.20 8.87
CA LEU A 200 27.38 19.96 10.13
C LEU A 200 28.45 19.47 11.12
N LEU A 201 29.19 18.40 10.80
CA LEU A 201 29.98 17.59 11.72
C LEU A 201 31.49 17.72 11.52
#